data_AF-A0A9E6TYV8-F1
#
_entry.id   AF-A0A9E6TYV8-F1
#
_cell.length_a   1.000
_cell.length_b   1.000
_cell.length_c   1.000
_cell.angle_alpha   90.00
_cell.angle_beta   90.00
_cell.angle_gamma   90.00
#
_symmetry.space_group_name_H-M   'P 1'
#
loop_
_entity.id
_entity.type
_entity.pdbx_description
1 polymer ?
#
loop_
_entity_poly.entity_id
_entity_poly.type
_entity_poly.pdbx_seq_one_letter_code
_entity_poly.pdbx_strand_id
1 'polypeptide(L)'
;MEQELGALYRSLDQLLAEADFVGIVVPLSDATRKLIGARELKLMKPSAFLINIARGPVVDEAALVEALQNGTIRGAELDVYEKEPFADSPLFKLPNALTLPHIGSATAETREAMATRALDNLRAALLDERPRDLVNPQVWQK
;
A
#
# COMPACT_ATOMS: atom_id res chain seq x y z
N MET A 1 -5.31 -3.76 -19.77
CA MET A 1 -5.49 -2.90 -18.59
C MET A 1 -5.09 -1.44 -18.84
N GLU A 2 -3.82 -1.10 -19.08
CA GLU A 2 -3.41 0.32 -19.22
C GLU A 2 -4.15 1.04 -20.34
N GLN A 3 -4.16 0.48 -21.55
CA GLN A 3 -4.90 1.04 -22.69
C GLN A 3 -6.42 1.08 -22.47
N GLU A 4 -6.98 0.09 -21.78
CA GLU A 4 -8.42 0.02 -21.49
C GLU A 4 -8.85 1.10 -20.49
N LEU A 5 -7.97 1.47 -19.56
CA LEU A 5 -8.20 2.49 -18.55
C LEU A 5 -7.71 3.89 -18.98
N GLY A 6 -7.08 4.00 -20.15
CA GLY A 6 -6.41 5.24 -20.59
C GLY A 6 -5.24 5.65 -19.69
N ALA A 7 -4.63 4.70 -18.96
CA ALA A 7 -3.50 4.95 -18.09
C ALA A 7 -2.22 5.19 -18.92
N LEU A 8 -1.39 6.12 -18.46
CA LEU A 8 -0.12 6.44 -19.10
C LEU A 8 1.03 6.08 -18.16
N TYR A 9 1.97 5.27 -18.66
CA TYR A 9 3.21 5.01 -17.93
C TYR A 9 3.99 6.31 -17.70
N ARG A 10 4.53 6.45 -16.50
CA ARG A 10 5.45 7.51 -16.09
C ARG A 10 6.55 6.88 -15.24
N SER A 11 7.76 7.46 -15.31
CA SER A 11 8.74 7.20 -14.27
C SER A 11 8.22 7.70 -12.91
N LEU A 12 8.74 7.16 -11.81
CA LEU A 12 8.31 7.57 -10.46
C LEU A 12 8.41 9.09 -10.28
N ASP A 13 9.54 9.70 -10.65
CA ASP A 13 9.76 11.13 -10.48
C ASP A 13 8.78 11.98 -11.31
N GLN A 14 8.47 11.57 -12.55
CA GLN A 14 7.44 12.24 -13.36
C GLN A 14 6.05 12.11 -12.75
N LEU A 15 5.69 10.92 -12.28
CA LEU A 15 4.41 10.67 -11.63
C LEU A 15 4.24 11.57 -10.41
N LEU A 16 5.26 11.64 -9.54
CA LEU A 16 5.22 12.47 -8.33
C LEU A 16 5.09 13.96 -8.66
N ALA A 17 5.81 14.44 -9.68
CA ALA A 17 5.75 15.85 -10.10
C ALA A 17 4.41 16.24 -10.75
N GLU A 18 3.74 15.30 -11.43
CA GLU A 18 2.53 15.57 -12.21
C GLU A 18 1.23 15.27 -11.46
N ALA A 19 1.21 14.34 -10.51
CA ALA A 19 -0.01 13.87 -9.87
C ALA A 19 -0.52 14.79 -8.74
N ASP A 20 -1.84 14.96 -8.68
CA ASP A 20 -2.52 15.61 -7.54
C ASP A 20 -2.88 14.61 -6.43
N PHE A 21 -2.99 13.32 -6.78
CA PHE A 21 -3.21 12.22 -5.85
C PHE A 21 -2.27 11.08 -6.20
N VAL A 22 -1.49 10.61 -5.23
CA VAL A 22 -0.55 9.51 -5.40
C VAL A 22 -1.02 8.32 -4.56
N GLY A 23 -1.52 7.28 -5.21
CA GLY A 23 -1.94 6.03 -4.57
C GLY A 23 -0.83 4.98 -4.60
N ILE A 24 -0.45 4.46 -3.43
CA ILE A 24 0.56 3.41 -3.30
C ILE A 24 -0.13 2.04 -3.24
N VAL A 25 0.11 1.21 -4.26
CA VAL A 25 -0.47 -0.13 -4.40
C VAL A 25 0.61 -1.12 -4.86
N VAL A 26 1.64 -1.30 -4.04
CA VAL A 26 2.78 -2.20 -4.32
C VAL A 26 3.00 -3.20 -3.20
N PRO A 27 3.52 -4.41 -3.46
CA PRO A 27 3.93 -5.32 -2.39
C PRO A 27 5.12 -4.72 -1.62
N LEU A 28 5.27 -5.09 -0.34
CA LEU A 28 6.50 -4.81 0.41
C LEU A 28 7.58 -5.82 0.01
N SER A 29 8.74 -5.29 -0.36
CA SER A 29 9.95 -6.01 -0.74
C SER A 29 11.17 -5.13 -0.44
N ASP A 30 12.38 -5.64 -0.64
CA ASP A 30 13.58 -4.82 -0.52
C ASP A 30 13.62 -3.67 -1.54
N ALA A 31 13.02 -3.87 -2.73
CA ALA A 31 12.95 -2.84 -3.77
C ALA A 31 11.91 -1.74 -3.49
N THR A 32 10.92 -2.01 -2.63
CA THR A 32 9.82 -1.07 -2.34
C THR A 32 9.87 -0.53 -0.92
N ARG A 33 10.78 -1.01 -0.07
CA ARG A 33 10.99 -0.49 1.27
C ARG A 33 11.49 0.96 1.18
N LYS A 34 10.78 1.88 1.84
CA LYS A 34 11.03 3.32 1.79
C LYS A 34 11.09 3.87 0.36
N LEU A 35 10.27 3.31 -0.54
CA LEU A 35 10.11 3.80 -1.90
C LEU A 35 9.73 5.28 -1.92
N ILE A 36 8.90 5.72 -0.97
CA ILE A 36 8.54 7.12 -0.78
C ILE A 36 9.24 7.62 0.49
N GLY A 37 10.36 8.33 0.32
CA GLY A 37 11.07 9.02 1.39
C GLY A 37 11.01 10.54 1.25
N ALA A 38 11.89 11.23 1.97
CA ALA A 38 11.93 12.70 1.97
C ALA A 38 12.21 13.31 0.58
N ARG A 39 12.95 12.60 -0.29
CA ARG A 39 13.23 13.05 -1.66
C ARG A 39 11.95 13.00 -2.50
N GLU A 40 11.24 11.87 -2.47
CA GLU A 40 10.02 11.64 -3.24
C GLU A 40 8.90 12.58 -2.81
N LEU A 41 8.74 12.78 -1.50
CA LEU A 41 7.77 13.73 -0.94
C LEU A 41 8.01 15.17 -1.42
N LYS A 42 9.27 15.57 -1.62
CA LYS A 42 9.62 16.90 -2.17
C LYS A 42 9.38 17.04 -3.67
N LEU A 43 9.29 15.93 -4.40
CA LEU A 43 8.91 15.95 -5.81
C LEU A 43 7.41 16.13 -6.00
N MET A 44 6.61 15.77 -4.99
CA MET A 44 5.17 15.95 -5.04
C MET A 44 4.77 17.43 -5.03
N LYS A 45 3.62 17.72 -5.63
CA LYS A 45 3.04 19.07 -5.56
C LYS A 45 2.68 19.41 -4.10
N PRO A 46 2.81 20.68 -3.68
CA PRO A 46 2.31 21.14 -2.38
C PRO A 46 0.80 20.94 -2.18
N SER A 47 0.05 20.86 -3.28
CA SER A 47 -1.39 20.57 -3.29
C SER A 47 -1.73 19.07 -3.25
N ALA A 48 -0.76 18.18 -3.41
CA ALA A 48 -1.01 16.75 -3.61
C ALA A 48 -1.34 16.02 -2.31
N PHE A 49 -2.06 14.91 -2.45
CA PHE A 49 -2.31 13.93 -1.39
C PHE A 49 -1.59 12.62 -1.65
N LEU A 50 -1.01 12.03 -0.61
CA LEU A 50 -0.46 10.67 -0.63
C LEU A 50 -1.46 9.69 0.00
N ILE A 51 -1.75 8.57 -0.67
CA ILE A 51 -2.70 7.53 -0.20
C ILE A 51 -1.94 6.22 -0.11
N ASN A 52 -1.81 5.65 1.09
CA ASN A 52 -1.13 4.36 1.29
C ASN A 52 -2.09 3.29 1.78
N ILE A 53 -2.45 2.39 0.85
CA ILE A 53 -3.21 1.17 1.11
C ILE A 53 -2.38 -0.10 0.88
N ALA A 54 -1.06 0.06 0.73
CA ALA A 54 -0.12 -1.01 0.45
C ALA A 54 0.42 -1.62 1.74
N ARG A 55 1.60 -1.18 2.20
CA ARG A 55 2.23 -1.56 3.47
C ARG A 55 2.92 -0.33 4.03
N GLY A 56 2.91 -0.16 5.35
CA GLY A 56 3.53 1.00 5.99
C GLY A 56 4.99 1.21 5.62
N PRO A 57 5.88 0.19 5.69
CA PRO A 57 7.30 0.36 5.38
C PRO A 57 7.65 0.71 3.92
N VAL A 58 6.65 0.86 3.04
CA VAL A 58 6.86 1.42 1.68
C VAL A 58 7.08 2.93 1.74
N VAL A 59 6.55 3.60 2.77
CA VAL A 59 6.76 5.02 3.04
C VAL A 59 7.69 5.14 4.23
N ASP A 60 8.65 6.07 4.17
CA ASP A 60 9.39 6.48 5.37
C ASP A 60 8.46 7.32 6.26
N GLU A 61 7.96 6.74 7.34
CA GLU A 61 6.92 7.36 8.18
C GLU A 61 7.41 8.66 8.83
N ALA A 62 8.69 8.71 9.23
CA ALA A 62 9.28 9.91 9.81
C ALA A 62 9.35 11.06 8.79
N ALA A 63 9.76 10.75 7.55
CA ALA A 63 9.78 11.73 6.47
C ALA A 63 8.36 12.23 6.11
N LEU A 64 7.36 11.35 6.14
CA LEU A 64 5.97 11.73 5.91
C LEU A 64 5.45 12.67 7.00
N VAL A 65 5.71 12.37 8.28
CA VAL A 65 5.33 13.24 9.40
C VAL A 65 5.94 14.64 9.21
N GLU A 66 7.23 14.73 8.91
CA GLU A 66 7.90 16.01 8.66
C GLU A 66 7.29 16.75 7.46
N ALA A 67 7.05 16.04 6.35
CA ALA A 67 6.46 16.62 5.15
C ALA A 67 5.06 17.20 5.41
N LEU A 68 4.24 16.51 6.20
CA LEU A 68 2.89 16.96 6.57
C LEU A 68 2.92 18.15 7.54
N GLN A 69 3.82 18.14 8.52
CA GLN A 69 4.01 19.25 9.46
C GLN A 69 4.48 20.53 8.75
N ASN A 70 5.40 20.38 7.80
CA ASN A 70 5.97 21.48 7.04
C ASN A 70 5.09 21.93 5.85
N GLY A 71 3.98 21.24 5.57
CA GLY A 71 3.13 21.52 4.42
C GLY A 71 3.83 21.28 3.07
N THR A 72 4.79 20.35 3.02
CA THR A 72 5.46 19.92 1.78
C THR A 72 4.46 19.29 0.80
N ILE A 73 3.48 18.57 1.33
CA ILE A 73 2.30 18.09 0.61
C ILE A 73 1.04 18.48 1.38
N ARG A 74 -0.13 18.43 0.72
CA ARG A 74 -1.39 18.91 1.30
C ARG A 74 -1.86 18.03 2.45
N GLY A 75 -1.75 16.72 2.29
CA GLY A 75 -2.19 15.75 3.28
C GLY A 75 -1.87 14.31 2.87
N ALA A 76 -2.22 13.37 3.75
CA ALA A 76 -2.07 11.95 3.49
C ALA A 76 -3.24 11.12 4.05
N GLU A 77 -3.53 10.01 3.39
CA GLU A 77 -4.37 8.93 3.89
C GLU A 77 -3.51 7.67 4.09
N LEU A 78 -3.71 6.99 5.22
CA LEU A 78 -2.96 5.81 5.61
C LEU A 78 -3.90 4.74 6.18
N ASP A 79 -4.01 3.60 5.50
CA ASP A 79 -4.63 2.39 6.05
C ASP A 79 -3.58 1.48 6.73
N VAL A 80 -2.28 1.74 6.54
CA VAL A 80 -1.17 0.88 6.95
C VAL A 80 0.00 1.69 7.55
N TYR A 81 0.76 1.07 8.47
CA TYR A 81 1.79 1.75 9.29
C TYR A 81 3.09 0.95 9.37
N GLU A 82 4.22 1.60 9.67
CA GLU A 82 5.50 0.88 9.80
C GLU A 82 5.44 -0.18 10.91
N LYS A 83 4.67 0.09 11.96
CA LYS A 83 4.45 -0.81 13.10
C LYS A 83 2.95 -1.06 13.28
N GLU A 84 2.57 -2.32 13.19
CA GLU A 84 1.22 -2.82 13.45
C GLU A 84 1.26 -3.96 14.48
N PRO A 85 0.26 -4.10 15.38
CA PRO A 85 -0.93 -3.25 15.54
C PRO A 85 -0.60 -1.84 16.06
N PHE A 86 -1.59 -0.93 15.96
CA PHE A 86 -1.48 0.49 16.30
C PHE A 86 -0.66 0.80 17.56
N ALA A 87 0.35 1.65 17.39
CA ALA A 87 1.08 2.31 18.46
C ALA A 87 0.87 3.83 18.38
N ASP A 88 1.14 4.56 19.46
CA ASP A 88 1.11 6.04 19.43
C ASP A 88 2.00 6.58 18.30
N SER A 89 1.43 7.43 17.44
CA SER A 89 2.12 8.01 16.29
C SER A 89 1.76 9.50 16.16
N PRO A 90 2.73 10.38 15.80
CA PRO A 90 2.45 11.77 15.50
C PRO A 90 1.37 11.97 14.43
N LEU A 91 1.21 11.00 13.51
CA LEU A 91 0.23 11.03 12.43
C LEU A 91 -1.19 11.28 12.93
N PHE A 92 -1.58 10.73 14.09
CA PHE A 92 -2.95 10.88 14.62
C PHE A 92 -3.29 12.27 15.13
N LYS A 93 -2.28 13.13 15.31
CA LYS A 93 -2.43 14.50 15.78
C LYS A 93 -2.41 15.51 14.63
N LEU A 94 -2.07 15.06 13.42
CA LEU A 94 -1.97 15.94 12.25
C LEU A 94 -3.35 16.13 11.63
N PRO A 95 -3.85 17.37 11.50
CA PRO A 95 -5.19 17.64 10.94
C PRO A 95 -5.29 17.33 9.45
N ASN A 96 -4.16 17.12 8.78
CA ASN A 96 -4.03 16.76 7.37
C ASN A 96 -3.62 15.29 7.16
N ALA A 97 -3.79 14.44 8.18
CA ALA A 97 -3.65 12.99 8.07
C ALA A 97 -4.99 12.30 8.36
N LEU A 98 -5.45 11.46 7.45
CA LEU A 98 -6.56 10.53 7.65
C LEU A 98 -5.98 9.14 7.88
N THR A 99 -6.31 8.51 9.00
CA THR A 99 -5.72 7.23 9.42
C THR A 99 -6.81 6.19 9.65
N LEU A 100 -6.66 5.01 9.04
CA LEU A 100 -7.59 3.88 9.12
C LEU A 100 -6.90 2.60 9.62
N PRO A 101 -7.64 1.67 10.27
CA PRO A 101 -7.05 0.51 10.92
C PRO A 101 -6.84 -0.75 10.09
N HIS A 102 -6.12 -0.62 8.96
CA HIS A 102 -5.81 -1.72 8.04
C HIS A 102 -7.08 -2.48 7.62
N ILE A 103 -8.07 -1.71 7.19
CA ILE A 103 -9.43 -2.15 6.89
C ILE A 103 -9.73 -2.23 5.39
N GLY A 104 -8.75 -2.07 4.50
CA GLY A 104 -8.96 -2.08 3.04
C GLY A 104 -9.67 -3.33 2.50
N SER A 105 -9.59 -4.47 3.19
CA SER A 105 -10.31 -5.72 2.85
C SER A 105 -11.45 -6.09 3.81
N ALA A 106 -11.81 -5.19 4.75
CA ALA A 106 -12.70 -5.49 5.87
C ALA A 106 -14.20 -5.33 5.56
N THR A 107 -14.66 -5.83 4.41
CA THR A 107 -16.10 -6.05 4.16
C THR A 107 -16.47 -7.50 4.40
N ALA A 108 -17.73 -7.78 4.78
CA ALA A 108 -18.18 -9.14 5.09
C ALA A 108 -17.98 -10.08 3.89
N GLU A 109 -18.36 -9.63 2.70
CA GLU A 109 -18.27 -10.35 1.44
C GLU A 109 -16.81 -10.63 1.06
N THR A 110 -15.92 -9.65 1.23
CA THR A 110 -14.49 -9.82 0.93
C THR A 110 -13.86 -10.81 1.90
N ARG A 111 -14.16 -10.69 3.20
CA ARG A 111 -13.62 -11.59 4.23
C ARG A 111 -14.12 -13.03 4.07
N GLU A 112 -15.39 -13.22 3.72
CA GLU A 112 -15.95 -14.54 3.41
C GLU A 112 -15.28 -15.14 2.16
N ALA A 113 -15.17 -14.38 1.07
CA ALA A 113 -14.52 -14.84 -0.15
C ALA A 113 -13.03 -15.20 0.08
N MET A 114 -12.32 -14.43 0.90
CA MET A 114 -10.94 -14.74 1.30
C MET A 114 -10.85 -16.03 2.10
N ALA A 115 -11.74 -16.22 3.09
CA ALA A 115 -11.77 -17.44 3.91
C ALA A 115 -12.08 -18.68 3.08
N THR A 116 -13.08 -18.60 2.19
CA THR A 116 -13.43 -19.68 1.26
C THR A 116 -12.26 -20.01 0.34
N ARG A 117 -11.60 -18.99 -0.25
CA ARG A 117 -10.41 -19.23 -1.08
C ARG A 117 -9.25 -19.87 -0.32
N ALA A 118 -9.02 -19.49 0.94
CA ALA A 118 -8.00 -20.12 1.77
C ALA A 118 -8.32 -21.60 2.03
N LEU A 119 -9.58 -21.92 2.33
CA LEU A 119 -10.06 -23.29 2.54
C LEU A 119 -9.92 -24.14 1.27
N ASP A 120 -10.31 -23.60 0.11
CA ASP A 120 -10.21 -24.31 -1.17
C ASP A 120 -8.76 -24.67 -1.51
N ASN A 121 -7.82 -23.73 -1.30
CA ASN A 121 -6.39 -23.99 -1.51
C ASN A 121 -5.84 -25.05 -0.55
N LEU A 122 -6.24 -25.02 0.73
CA LEU A 122 -5.84 -26.02 1.72
C LEU A 122 -6.40 -27.40 1.34
N ARG A 123 -7.68 -27.48 0.96
CA ARG A 123 -8.33 -28.72 0.54
C ARG A 123 -7.64 -29.31 -0.69
N ALA A 124 -7.33 -28.50 -1.69
CA ALA A 124 -6.59 -28.94 -2.86
C ALA A 124 -5.23 -29.56 -2.46
N ALA A 125 -4.45 -28.86 -1.62
CA ALA A 125 -3.16 -29.37 -1.16
C ALA A 125 -3.29 -30.73 -0.44
N LEU A 126 -4.30 -30.89 0.44
CA LEU A 126 -4.53 -32.12 1.20
C LEU A 126 -5.01 -33.30 0.34
N LEU A 127 -5.61 -33.03 -0.82
CA LEU A 127 -6.09 -34.04 -1.77
C LEU A 127 -5.07 -34.36 -2.86
N ASP A 128 -3.83 -33.88 -2.72
CA ASP A 128 -2.83 -33.94 -3.78
C ASP A 128 -3.41 -33.33 -5.08
N GLU A 129 -4.02 -32.17 -5.00
CA GLU A 129 -4.40 -31.33 -6.13
C GLU A 129 -3.59 -30.04 -6.04
N ARG A 130 -3.17 -29.48 -7.19
CA ARG A 130 -2.35 -28.26 -7.18
C ARG A 130 -3.20 -27.07 -6.68
N PRO A 131 -2.84 -26.39 -5.57
CA PRO A 131 -3.53 -25.19 -5.13
C PRO A 131 -3.52 -24.09 -6.20
N ARG A 132 -4.64 -23.36 -6.30
CA ARG A 132 -4.84 -22.29 -7.28
C ARG A 132 -3.91 -21.10 -7.03
N ASP A 133 -3.80 -20.65 -5.80
CA ASP A 133 -3.17 -19.38 -5.40
C ASP A 133 -1.75 -19.58 -4.83
N LEU A 134 -1.00 -20.51 -5.41
CA LEU A 134 0.39 -20.82 -5.06
C LEU A 134 1.33 -19.66 -5.42
N VAL A 135 1.93 -19.03 -4.41
CA VAL A 135 2.89 -17.91 -4.59
C VAL A 135 4.31 -18.37 -4.91
N ASN A 136 4.64 -19.63 -4.60
CA ASN A 136 5.95 -20.25 -4.79
C ASN A 136 5.82 -21.59 -5.55
N PRO A 137 5.34 -21.60 -6.80
CA PRO A 137 5.02 -22.82 -7.54
C PRO A 137 6.20 -23.80 -7.68
N GLN A 138 7.45 -23.32 -7.60
CA GLN A 138 8.66 -24.13 -7.64
C GLN A 138 8.80 -25.13 -6.47
N VAL A 139 8.10 -24.92 -5.35
CA VAL A 139 8.14 -25.86 -4.21
C VAL A 139 7.14 -26.99 -4.35
N TRP A 140 6.21 -26.88 -5.30
CA TRP A 140 5.25 -27.94 -5.61
C TRP A 140 5.93 -29.02 -6.45
N GLN A 141 6.72 -29.84 -5.77
CA GLN A 141 7.40 -31.00 -6.35
C GLN A 141 6.50 -32.20 -6.17
N LYS A 142 5.91 -32.65 -7.27
CA LYS A 142 5.25 -33.94 -7.38
C LYS A 142 6.06 -34.82 -8.31
#